data_AF-A0AAF3EVT3-F1
#
_entry.id   AF-A0AAF3EVT3-F1
#
_cell.length_a   1.000
_cell.length_b   1.000
_cell.length_c   1.000
_cell.angle_alpha   90.00
_cell.angle_beta   90.00
_cell.angle_gamma   90.00
#
_symmetry.space_group_name_H-M   'P 1'
#
loop_
_entity.id
_entity.type
_entity.pdbx_description
1 polymer ?
#
loop_
_entity_poly.entity_id
_entity_poly.type
_entity_poly.pdbx_seq_one_letter_code
_entity_poly.pdbx_strand_id
1 'polypeptide(L)'
;MEKSRCFFVKTANMAFKYFLLLAFFFISAHGTSEQFACNAQDVIFIFDTKTSPRSLDDWRALAGDFLDKFNMRADGTSIYARFAAIQFGWDTAHPSTSWYTSPFPSQDNASIVFRFDDYYARSDVKRVIDANVDENLAPNTAIGGALVDATNIFTNQLQNNRTPVIILFTNGLAGETDQSEALSQASILRGLLQVDIWVVLAQDVTSSPDYFGLQLTGNKTNQLFNSTSDAYSTDGIFSAFGKKYPCATPTSPPVTEVCPCTINKSWNDVMILADGSDNMGNDRFTQMWGFIVSALGEATIGQQIAYQTRVGVVVYGNNATLFAPLNKYQSTDQFLSEMWPFKNEQGTNILAAVLLAVDEFKRTGRPKSRKVMIIGASTYREGSYKLPLNDIETFQRNQGVVIVIDDGNANGQGSDLLQQMASKGFYIDATQGAPDFVVLQKLLCNANCFCPGQGQDDGYYPVSEDNQAWPSGGCFWDSTLTSIKTVADTICRNTQAANGSLGQPKTQLQQRTVIQFNTNVSPAKPPFFIGLTRQSGNWIWADGSYYDANVSGEIIDKGGDCAVVQQQSGFNVNITSQGCTAGAYYTCQTRPCTTDFYCV
;
A
#
# COMPACT_ATOMS: atom_id res chain seq x y z
N MET A 1 27.00 75.41 13.35
CA MET A 1 25.66 74.77 13.42
C MET A 1 25.07 74.80 12.02
N GLU A 2 24.36 73.74 11.62
CA GLU A 2 23.92 73.45 10.23
C GLU A 2 25.03 73.06 9.23
N LYS A 3 25.53 71.82 9.32
CA LYS A 3 25.95 71.00 8.13
C LYS A 3 26.39 69.56 8.45
N SER A 4 26.44 69.14 9.72
CA SER A 4 26.93 67.79 10.09
C SER A 4 25.84 66.76 10.46
N ARG A 5 24.55 67.06 10.24
CA ARG A 5 23.44 66.13 10.54
C ARG A 5 22.81 65.42 9.32
N CYS A 6 23.30 65.66 8.10
CA CYS A 6 22.79 64.99 6.89
C CYS A 6 23.59 63.78 6.41
N PHE A 7 24.71 63.42 7.05
CA PHE A 7 25.55 62.30 6.60
C PHE A 7 25.28 60.98 7.34
N PHE A 8 24.65 61.01 8.53
CA PHE A 8 24.35 59.80 9.31
C PHE A 8 22.99 59.14 8.99
N VAL A 9 22.14 59.79 8.18
CA VAL A 9 20.83 59.24 7.78
C VAL A 9 20.90 58.52 6.42
N LYS A 10 21.95 58.74 5.63
CA LYS A 10 22.11 58.09 4.30
C LYS A 10 22.81 56.72 4.33
N THR A 11 23.66 56.43 5.32
CA THR A 11 24.33 55.13 5.46
C THR A 11 23.50 54.09 6.21
N ALA A 12 22.62 54.51 7.13
CA ALA A 12 21.71 53.59 7.82
C ALA A 12 20.59 53.03 6.91
N ASN A 13 20.13 53.82 5.93
CA ASN A 13 19.08 53.41 4.99
C ASN A 13 19.58 52.50 3.85
N MET A 14 20.90 52.42 3.63
CA MET A 14 21.50 51.52 2.64
C MET A 14 21.81 50.14 3.23
N ALA A 15 22.24 50.09 4.50
CA ALA A 15 22.44 48.83 5.22
C ALA A 15 21.10 48.10 5.52
N PHE A 16 20.03 48.83 5.82
CA PHE A 16 18.71 48.23 6.06
C PHE A 16 18.05 47.69 4.77
N LYS A 17 18.33 48.32 3.61
CA LYS A 17 17.86 47.82 2.30
C LYS A 17 18.62 46.59 1.81
N TYR A 18 19.92 46.46 2.09
CA TYR A 18 20.68 45.25 1.78
C TYR A 18 20.34 44.08 2.72
N PHE A 19 19.99 44.34 3.98
CA PHE A 19 19.57 43.29 4.92
C PHE A 19 18.16 42.74 4.60
N LEU A 20 17.25 43.56 4.06
CA LEU A 20 15.94 43.06 3.57
C LEU A 20 16.02 42.34 2.21
N LEU A 21 16.96 42.70 1.33
CA LEU A 21 17.12 42.02 0.03
C LEU A 21 17.85 40.68 0.13
N LEU A 22 18.73 40.48 1.12
CA LEU A 22 19.34 39.17 1.40
C LEU A 22 18.44 38.25 2.24
N ALA A 23 17.52 38.79 3.03
CA ALA A 23 16.53 38.01 3.76
C ALA A 23 15.38 37.48 2.88
N PHE A 24 15.15 38.07 1.70
CA PHE A 24 14.15 37.59 0.73
C PHE A 24 14.70 36.60 -0.30
N PHE A 25 16.02 36.43 -0.41
CA PHE A 25 16.64 35.47 -1.35
C PHE A 25 17.00 34.10 -0.75
N PHE A 26 16.76 33.87 0.55
CA PHE A 26 16.98 32.57 1.20
C PHE A 26 15.72 31.92 1.78
N ILE A 27 14.54 32.47 1.49
CA ILE A 27 13.23 31.86 1.82
C ILE A 27 12.48 31.59 0.52
N SER A 28 13.04 30.78 -0.37
CA SER A 28 12.28 30.11 -1.45
C SER A 28 13.17 29.11 -2.19
N ALA A 29 13.70 28.15 -1.47
CA ALA A 29 14.20 26.90 -2.07
C ALA A 29 14.33 25.94 -0.91
N HIS A 30 13.28 25.17 -0.68
CA HIS A 30 13.16 23.86 -0.04
C HIS A 30 11.63 23.71 0.12
N GLY A 31 10.95 23.66 -1.04
CA GLY A 31 9.57 23.23 -1.10
C GLY A 31 9.53 21.85 -0.46
N THR A 32 8.96 21.79 0.73
CA THR A 32 8.50 20.54 1.32
C THR A 32 7.65 19.85 0.27
N SER A 33 8.01 18.62 -0.09
CA SER A 33 7.21 17.79 -0.98
C SER A 33 5.93 17.38 -0.25
N GLU A 34 5.02 18.33 -0.06
CA GLU A 34 3.67 18.08 0.41
C GLU A 34 3.01 17.15 -0.62
N GLN A 35 2.72 15.93 -0.19
CA GLN A 35 1.87 14.99 -0.93
C GLN A 35 0.45 15.57 -0.89
N PHE A 36 -0.09 15.86 -2.07
CA PHE A 36 -1.42 16.43 -2.21
C PHE A 36 -2.27 15.53 -3.09
N ALA A 37 -3.09 14.67 -2.47
CA ALA A 37 -4.46 14.40 -2.89
C ALA A 37 -5.12 13.39 -1.94
N CYS A 38 -6.13 13.83 -1.17
CA CYS A 38 -7.01 12.96 -0.39
C CYS A 38 -8.45 13.25 -0.79
N ASN A 39 -8.90 12.46 -1.76
CA ASN A 39 -10.26 11.99 -2.02
C ASN A 39 -10.12 10.96 -3.16
N ALA A 40 -10.98 9.96 -3.22
CA ALA A 40 -10.99 9.01 -4.32
C ALA A 40 -11.22 9.78 -5.63
N GLN A 41 -10.29 9.69 -6.58
CA GLN A 41 -10.33 10.47 -7.83
C GLN A 41 -10.19 9.54 -9.04
N ASP A 42 -10.87 9.91 -10.12
CA ASP A 42 -10.68 9.31 -11.44
C ASP A 42 -9.99 10.36 -12.31
N VAL A 43 -8.70 10.18 -12.56
CA VAL A 43 -7.83 11.18 -13.22
C VAL A 43 -7.48 10.73 -14.64
N ILE A 44 -7.78 11.55 -15.63
CA ILE A 44 -7.33 11.34 -17.01
C ILE A 44 -6.20 12.32 -17.32
N PHE A 45 -5.02 11.80 -17.66
CA PHE A 45 -3.96 12.60 -18.28
C PHE A 45 -4.20 12.70 -19.78
N ILE A 46 -4.12 13.91 -20.33
CA ILE A 46 -4.20 14.14 -21.76
C ILE A 46 -2.91 14.80 -22.22
N PHE A 47 -2.18 14.13 -23.12
CA PHE A 47 -0.87 14.57 -23.61
C PHE A 47 -0.96 15.12 -25.03
N ASP A 48 -0.55 16.37 -25.19
CA ASP A 48 -0.20 16.95 -26.49
C ASP A 48 1.18 16.46 -26.92
N THR A 49 1.25 15.71 -28.02
CA THR A 49 2.50 15.13 -28.51
C THR A 49 3.33 16.11 -29.36
N LYS A 50 2.88 17.35 -29.54
CA LYS A 50 3.61 18.36 -30.32
C LYS A 50 4.80 18.94 -29.53
N THR A 51 6.01 18.67 -30.00
CA THR A 51 7.28 19.00 -29.33
C THR A 51 7.76 20.43 -29.62
N SER A 52 7.02 21.43 -29.15
CA SER A 52 7.52 22.81 -29.01
C SER A 52 6.57 23.65 -28.15
N PRO A 53 7.04 24.43 -27.16
CA PRO A 53 8.44 24.66 -26.77
C PRO A 53 8.97 23.69 -25.69
N ARG A 54 8.17 22.73 -25.22
CA ARG A 54 8.52 21.76 -24.18
C ARG A 54 8.66 20.35 -24.77
N SER A 55 9.60 19.55 -24.26
CA SER A 55 9.80 18.17 -24.76
C SER A 55 8.70 17.24 -24.27
N LEU A 56 8.45 16.12 -24.97
CA LEU A 56 7.49 15.13 -24.51
C LEU A 56 7.93 14.45 -23.21
N ASP A 57 9.25 14.31 -23.02
CA ASP A 57 9.84 13.80 -21.78
C ASP A 57 9.55 14.70 -20.57
N ASP A 58 9.49 16.02 -20.77
CA ASP A 58 9.09 16.95 -19.72
C ASP A 58 7.60 16.81 -19.33
N TRP A 59 6.75 16.37 -20.25
CA TRP A 59 5.35 16.06 -19.97
C TRP A 59 5.19 14.74 -19.23
N ARG A 60 5.91 13.70 -19.67
CA ARG A 60 5.96 12.40 -18.98
C ARG A 60 6.48 12.57 -17.55
N ALA A 61 7.55 13.35 -17.37
CA ALA A 61 8.10 13.68 -16.05
C ALA A 61 7.08 14.41 -15.16
N LEU A 62 6.39 15.42 -15.69
CA LEU A 62 5.38 16.16 -14.92
C LEU A 62 4.18 15.29 -14.55
N ALA A 63 3.71 14.42 -15.45
CA ALA A 63 2.69 13.43 -15.12
C ALA A 63 3.18 12.45 -14.05
N GLY A 64 4.46 12.05 -14.11
CA GLY A 64 5.14 11.28 -13.07
C GLY A 64 5.12 11.97 -11.70
N ASP A 65 5.41 13.28 -11.66
CA ASP A 65 5.35 14.08 -10.44
C ASP A 65 3.92 14.18 -9.90
N PHE A 66 2.92 14.36 -10.77
CA PHE A 66 1.51 14.28 -10.38
C PHE A 66 1.18 12.92 -9.76
N LEU A 67 1.56 11.82 -10.40
CA LEU A 67 1.35 10.45 -9.90
C LEU A 67 1.95 10.23 -8.51
N ASP A 68 3.09 10.87 -8.20
CA ASP A 68 3.72 10.79 -6.88
C ASP A 68 2.96 11.54 -5.78
N LYS A 69 2.05 12.45 -6.15
CA LYS A 69 1.15 13.17 -5.22
C LYS A 69 -0.13 12.40 -4.89
N PHE A 70 -0.52 11.41 -5.71
CA PHE A 70 -1.72 10.61 -5.46
C PHE A 70 -1.41 9.29 -4.74
N ASN A 71 -2.37 8.87 -3.91
CA ASN A 71 -2.36 7.54 -3.31
C ASN A 71 -2.96 6.53 -4.29
N MET A 72 -2.10 5.72 -4.91
CA MET A 72 -2.44 4.64 -5.85
C MET A 72 -2.14 3.29 -5.20
N ARG A 73 -3.04 2.32 -5.32
CA ARG A 73 -2.82 0.96 -4.79
C ARG A 73 -3.14 -0.10 -5.84
N ALA A 74 -2.42 -1.21 -5.76
CA ALA A 74 -2.51 -2.38 -6.64
C ALA A 74 -3.87 -3.11 -6.67
N ASP A 75 -4.87 -2.69 -5.87
CA ASP A 75 -6.12 -3.43 -5.62
C ASP A 75 -7.42 -2.75 -6.07
N GLY A 76 -7.36 -1.55 -6.69
CA GLY A 76 -8.51 -0.91 -7.35
C GLY A 76 -9.67 -0.48 -6.44
N THR A 77 -9.48 -0.42 -5.12
CA THR A 77 -10.57 -0.12 -4.16
C THR A 77 -11.08 1.33 -4.21
N SER A 78 -12.33 1.55 -3.75
CA SER A 78 -13.12 2.80 -3.88
C SER A 78 -12.53 4.07 -3.24
N ILE A 79 -11.39 3.97 -2.54
CA ILE A 79 -10.77 5.08 -1.79
C ILE A 79 -9.48 5.62 -2.44
N TYR A 80 -8.91 4.96 -3.47
CA TYR A 80 -7.63 5.33 -4.09
C TYR A 80 -7.77 5.90 -5.50
N ALA A 81 -6.89 6.79 -5.93
CA ALA A 81 -7.01 7.38 -7.27
C ALA A 81 -6.78 6.34 -8.39
N ARG A 82 -7.58 6.43 -9.46
CA ARG A 82 -7.43 5.63 -10.68
C ARG A 82 -7.02 6.55 -11.83
N PHE A 83 -6.28 5.99 -12.79
CA PHE A 83 -5.69 6.75 -13.88
C PHE A 83 -6.06 6.17 -15.24
N ALA A 84 -6.23 7.07 -16.19
CA ALA A 84 -6.26 6.77 -17.62
C ALA A 84 -5.35 7.79 -18.33
N ALA A 85 -4.91 7.47 -19.54
CA ALA A 85 -4.16 8.41 -20.35
C ALA A 85 -4.63 8.42 -21.80
N ILE A 86 -4.66 9.61 -22.38
CA ILE A 86 -4.97 9.88 -23.77
C ILE A 86 -3.81 10.70 -24.33
N GLN A 87 -3.45 10.47 -25.58
CA GLN A 87 -2.53 11.33 -26.32
C GLN A 87 -3.21 11.83 -27.59
N PHE A 88 -2.77 12.97 -28.12
CA PHE A 88 -3.30 13.51 -29.39
C PHE A 88 -2.23 14.23 -30.23
N GLY A 89 -2.37 14.14 -31.56
CA GLY A 89 -1.50 14.69 -32.60
C GLY A 89 -1.67 13.95 -33.95
N TRP A 90 -1.60 14.63 -35.11
CA TRP A 90 -1.81 14.04 -36.47
C TRP A 90 -0.66 14.20 -37.52
N ASP A 91 -0.26 13.12 -38.21
CA ASP A 91 0.56 13.11 -39.45
C ASP A 91 -0.29 13.02 -40.74
N THR A 92 -0.05 13.93 -41.71
CA THR A 92 -0.68 13.89 -43.04
C THR A 92 -0.22 12.75 -43.96
N ALA A 93 0.77 11.95 -43.58
CA ALA A 93 1.37 10.93 -44.44
C ALA A 93 0.86 9.50 -44.17
N HIS A 94 -0.43 9.23 -44.43
CA HIS A 94 -0.90 7.87 -44.76
C HIS A 94 -1.73 7.88 -46.06
N PRO A 95 -1.45 6.95 -47.01
CA PRO A 95 -2.04 7.00 -48.33
C PRO A 95 -3.53 6.67 -48.27
N SER A 96 -4.33 7.61 -48.75
CA SER A 96 -5.76 7.47 -48.99
C SER A 96 -6.03 6.37 -50.03
N THR A 97 -6.27 5.14 -49.60
CA THR A 97 -6.98 4.15 -50.42
C THR A 97 -7.93 3.30 -49.57
N SER A 98 -9.09 3.83 -49.22
CA SER A 98 -10.35 3.09 -49.40
C SER A 98 -11.54 4.05 -49.31
N TRP A 99 -12.37 4.01 -50.34
CA TRP A 99 -13.60 4.77 -50.43
C TRP A 99 -14.69 3.99 -49.71
N TYR A 100 -15.01 4.36 -48.48
CA TYR A 100 -16.29 4.01 -47.84
C TYR A 100 -16.86 5.25 -47.16
N THR A 101 -17.99 5.69 -47.69
CA THR A 101 -18.79 6.81 -47.20
C THR A 101 -19.51 6.41 -45.91
N SER A 102 -19.01 6.84 -44.76
CA SER A 102 -19.77 6.89 -43.49
C SER A 102 -20.27 8.33 -43.26
N PRO A 103 -21.53 8.54 -42.83
CA PRO A 103 -22.12 9.87 -42.64
C PRO A 103 -21.81 10.53 -41.28
N PHE A 104 -20.71 10.15 -40.61
CA PHE A 104 -20.23 10.80 -39.38
C PHE A 104 -18.78 11.28 -39.57
N PRO A 105 -18.43 12.55 -39.31
CA PRO A 105 -17.06 13.00 -39.42
C PRO A 105 -16.31 12.64 -38.12
N SER A 106 -15.68 11.47 -38.08
CA SER A 106 -14.64 11.16 -37.09
C SER A 106 -13.53 10.39 -37.80
N GLN A 107 -12.49 11.10 -38.24
CA GLN A 107 -11.18 10.48 -38.45
C GLN A 107 -10.37 10.73 -37.17
N ASP A 108 -10.01 9.62 -36.53
CA ASP A 108 -9.42 9.51 -35.19
C ASP A 108 -8.08 10.26 -35.08
N ASN A 109 -8.05 11.34 -34.28
CA ASN A 109 -6.88 12.22 -34.07
C ASN A 109 -6.42 12.28 -32.59
N ALA A 110 -7.03 11.47 -31.73
CA ALA A 110 -6.59 11.18 -30.36
C ALA A 110 -6.55 9.66 -30.19
N SER A 111 -5.68 9.16 -29.33
CA SER A 111 -5.61 7.74 -29.01
C SER A 111 -5.56 7.52 -27.51
N ILE A 112 -6.42 6.64 -27.01
CA ILE A 112 -6.41 6.18 -25.64
C ILE A 112 -5.16 5.30 -25.44
N VAL A 113 -4.26 5.76 -24.58
CA VAL A 113 -3.03 5.03 -24.22
C VAL A 113 -3.37 3.89 -23.26
N PHE A 114 -4.22 4.16 -22.26
CA PHE A 114 -4.85 3.15 -21.39
C PHE A 114 -6.07 3.74 -20.69
N ARG A 115 -6.97 2.87 -20.23
CA ARG A 115 -8.23 3.19 -19.53
C ARG A 115 -8.07 3.03 -18.02
N PHE A 116 -9.10 3.46 -17.28
CA PHE A 116 -9.20 3.12 -15.87
C PHE A 116 -9.21 1.59 -15.70
N ASP A 117 -8.61 1.12 -14.61
CA ASP A 117 -8.52 -0.30 -14.21
C ASP A 117 -7.57 -1.17 -15.06
N ASP A 118 -6.91 -0.62 -16.07
CA ASP A 118 -5.85 -1.33 -16.82
C ASP A 118 -4.57 -1.51 -15.98
N TYR A 119 -4.26 -0.53 -15.11
CA TYR A 119 -3.08 -0.53 -14.25
C TYR A 119 -3.40 0.02 -12.86
N TYR A 120 -2.84 -0.63 -11.83
CA TYR A 120 -3.12 -0.30 -10.43
C TYR A 120 -1.88 0.16 -9.65
N ALA A 121 -0.67 -0.25 -10.07
CA ALA A 121 0.57 0.20 -9.46
C ALA A 121 1.08 1.48 -10.13
N ARG A 122 1.56 2.43 -9.31
CA ARG A 122 2.15 3.69 -9.78
C ARG A 122 3.30 3.45 -10.77
N SER A 123 4.15 2.47 -10.48
CA SER A 123 5.28 2.09 -11.34
C SER A 123 4.83 1.57 -12.71
N ASP A 124 3.70 0.87 -12.78
CA ASP A 124 3.17 0.37 -14.04
C ASP A 124 2.59 1.50 -14.89
N VAL A 125 1.85 2.42 -14.26
CA VAL A 125 1.32 3.62 -14.94
C VAL A 125 2.45 4.49 -15.48
N LYS A 126 3.50 4.77 -14.69
CA LYS A 126 4.69 5.50 -15.14
C LYS A 126 5.34 4.82 -16.35
N ARG A 127 5.61 3.51 -16.24
CA ARG A 127 6.23 2.72 -17.32
C ARG A 127 5.40 2.75 -18.62
N VAL A 128 4.09 2.67 -18.52
CA VAL A 128 3.19 2.66 -19.70
C VAL A 128 3.10 4.04 -20.34
N ILE A 129 3.07 5.11 -19.54
CA ILE A 129 3.17 6.49 -20.03
C ILE A 129 4.49 6.68 -20.80
N ASP A 130 5.61 6.26 -20.20
CA ASP A 130 6.94 6.40 -20.81
C ASP A 130 7.07 5.58 -22.11
N ALA A 131 6.40 4.43 -22.20
CA ALA A 131 6.51 3.51 -23.31
C ALA A 131 5.56 3.80 -24.49
N ASN A 132 4.40 4.43 -24.23
CA ASN A 132 3.30 4.48 -25.21
C ASN A 132 2.79 5.91 -25.49
N VAL A 133 3.23 6.93 -24.74
CA VAL A 133 2.95 8.33 -25.08
C VAL A 133 4.04 8.81 -26.04
N ASP A 134 3.89 8.65 -27.35
CA ASP A 134 4.99 8.77 -28.32
C ASP A 134 4.99 10.07 -29.15
N GLU A 135 6.17 10.47 -29.62
CA GLU A 135 6.36 11.65 -30.47
C GLU A 135 5.83 11.41 -31.91
N ASN A 136 4.55 11.71 -32.14
CA ASN A 136 4.03 11.83 -33.49
C ASN A 136 4.25 13.26 -34.00
N LEU A 137 5.15 13.41 -34.99
CA LEU A 137 5.58 14.67 -35.64
C LEU A 137 4.45 15.36 -36.41
N ALA A 138 3.44 15.82 -35.68
CA ALA A 138 2.21 16.37 -36.19
C ALA A 138 2.16 17.90 -36.10
N PRO A 139 1.79 18.63 -37.17
CA PRO A 139 1.71 20.09 -37.11
C PRO A 139 0.51 20.61 -36.28
N ASN A 140 -0.52 19.79 -36.08
CA ASN A 140 -1.83 20.22 -35.57
C ASN A 140 -2.17 19.61 -34.18
N THR A 141 -2.68 20.46 -33.29
CA THR A 141 -3.22 20.12 -31.96
C THR A 141 -4.71 19.74 -32.12
N ALA A 142 -5.19 18.68 -31.47
CA ALA A 142 -6.57 18.14 -31.61
C ALA A 142 -7.21 17.86 -30.24
N ILE A 143 -7.46 18.93 -29.48
CA ILE A 143 -7.98 18.86 -28.11
C ILE A 143 -9.42 18.36 -28.11
N GLY A 144 -10.23 18.74 -29.11
CA GLY A 144 -11.61 18.32 -29.25
C GLY A 144 -11.76 16.81 -29.25
N GLY A 145 -11.00 16.12 -30.11
CA GLY A 145 -10.99 14.65 -30.18
C GLY A 145 -10.57 13.99 -28.87
N ALA A 146 -9.54 14.51 -28.19
CA ALA A 146 -9.11 13.97 -26.90
C ALA A 146 -10.17 14.13 -25.80
N LEU A 147 -10.94 15.22 -25.82
CA LEU A 147 -12.05 15.43 -24.89
C LEU A 147 -13.28 14.56 -25.23
N VAL A 148 -13.49 14.20 -26.50
CA VAL A 148 -14.48 13.17 -26.88
C VAL A 148 -14.11 11.83 -26.23
N ASP A 149 -12.85 11.41 -26.34
CA ASP A 149 -12.38 10.16 -25.73
C ASP A 149 -12.46 10.19 -24.20
N ALA A 150 -12.11 11.31 -23.58
CA ALA A 150 -12.27 11.50 -22.15
C ALA A 150 -13.74 11.40 -21.73
N THR A 151 -14.65 12.00 -22.50
CA THR A 151 -16.11 11.91 -22.28
C THR A 151 -16.58 10.46 -22.37
N ASN A 152 -16.09 9.70 -23.35
CA ASN A 152 -16.41 8.28 -23.50
C ASN A 152 -15.87 7.44 -22.34
N ILE A 153 -14.65 7.70 -21.86
CA ILE A 153 -14.09 6.99 -20.70
C ILE A 153 -14.94 7.26 -19.45
N PHE A 154 -15.20 8.53 -19.12
CA PHE A 154 -15.98 8.87 -17.93
C PHE A 154 -17.43 8.37 -18.02
N THR A 155 -18.11 8.51 -19.15
CA THR A 155 -19.49 8.04 -19.29
C THR A 155 -19.63 6.54 -19.02
N ASN A 156 -18.61 5.75 -19.36
CA ASN A 156 -18.64 4.29 -19.21
C ASN A 156 -18.08 3.79 -17.86
N GLN A 157 -17.14 4.52 -17.25
CA GLN A 157 -16.33 4.00 -16.12
C GLN A 157 -16.36 4.87 -14.86
N LEU A 158 -17.08 5.99 -14.86
CA LEU A 158 -17.18 6.90 -13.71
C LEU A 158 -17.92 6.25 -12.54
N GLN A 159 -17.36 6.40 -11.35
CA GLN A 159 -17.95 5.88 -10.10
C GLN A 159 -18.49 7.02 -9.23
N ASN A 160 -19.69 6.84 -8.68
CA ASN A 160 -20.45 7.87 -7.93
C ASN A 160 -19.74 8.46 -6.70
N ASN A 161 -18.68 7.82 -6.19
CA ASN A 161 -17.97 8.26 -4.97
C ASN A 161 -16.56 8.79 -5.27
N ARG A 162 -16.31 9.17 -6.53
CA ARG A 162 -15.01 9.66 -6.99
C ARG A 162 -15.14 11.01 -7.66
N THR A 163 -14.15 11.87 -7.45
CA THR A 163 -14.08 13.15 -8.15
C THR A 163 -13.39 12.97 -9.51
N PRO A 164 -14.09 13.19 -10.64
CA PRO A 164 -13.48 13.08 -11.97
C PRO A 164 -12.63 14.32 -12.28
N VAL A 165 -11.40 14.10 -12.74
CA VAL A 165 -10.43 15.16 -13.04
C VAL A 165 -9.75 14.90 -14.38
N ILE A 166 -9.60 15.94 -15.19
CA ILE A 166 -8.75 15.92 -16.38
C ILE A 166 -7.55 16.82 -16.13
N ILE A 167 -6.35 16.33 -16.46
CA ILE A 167 -5.13 17.14 -16.53
C ILE A 167 -4.65 17.12 -17.99
N LEU A 168 -4.89 18.24 -18.68
CA LEU A 168 -4.53 18.46 -20.08
C LEU A 168 -3.19 19.17 -20.16
N PHE A 169 -2.17 18.48 -20.68
CA PHE A 169 -0.87 19.05 -21.01
C PHE A 169 -0.88 19.49 -22.46
N THR A 170 -0.65 20.79 -22.74
CA THR A 170 -0.66 21.31 -24.11
C THR A 170 0.26 22.52 -24.29
N ASN A 171 0.67 22.79 -25.53
CA ASN A 171 1.51 23.95 -25.88
C ASN A 171 0.74 25.11 -26.52
N GLY A 172 -0.55 24.95 -26.81
CA GLY A 172 -1.38 25.95 -27.49
C GLY A 172 -2.69 25.36 -27.99
N LEU A 173 -3.57 26.18 -28.56
CA LEU A 173 -4.83 25.66 -29.12
C LEU A 173 -4.65 24.96 -30.45
N ALA A 174 -5.60 24.05 -30.66
CA ALA A 174 -5.99 23.49 -31.92
C ALA A 174 -6.50 24.53 -32.92
N GLY A 175 -6.48 24.18 -34.22
CA GLY A 175 -7.01 25.05 -35.27
C GLY A 175 -8.49 25.42 -35.05
N GLU A 176 -8.96 26.50 -35.68
CA GLU A 176 -10.30 27.10 -35.45
C GLU A 176 -11.46 26.09 -35.38
N THR A 177 -11.42 25.02 -36.20
CA THR A 177 -12.45 23.98 -36.22
C THR A 177 -12.48 23.12 -34.94
N ASP A 178 -11.33 22.75 -34.38
CA ASP A 178 -11.24 21.91 -33.17
C ASP A 178 -11.56 22.71 -31.90
N GLN A 179 -11.38 24.03 -31.91
CA GLN A 179 -11.78 24.89 -30.79
C GLN A 179 -13.28 24.76 -30.49
N SER A 180 -14.13 24.72 -31.52
CA SER A 180 -15.59 24.58 -31.33
C SER A 180 -15.97 23.25 -30.69
N GLU A 181 -15.28 22.17 -31.06
CA GLU A 181 -15.49 20.82 -30.53
C GLU A 181 -14.95 20.69 -29.11
N ALA A 182 -13.74 21.20 -28.85
CA ALA A 182 -13.15 21.24 -27.52
C ALA A 182 -14.05 21.99 -26.52
N LEU A 183 -14.62 23.13 -26.93
CA LEU A 183 -15.56 23.91 -26.11
C LEU A 183 -16.86 23.16 -25.82
N SER A 184 -17.40 22.47 -26.84
CA SER A 184 -18.61 21.65 -26.70
C SER A 184 -18.39 20.51 -25.71
N GLN A 185 -17.31 19.73 -25.89
CA GLN A 185 -16.98 18.60 -25.03
C GLN A 185 -16.61 19.04 -23.61
N ALA A 186 -15.82 20.11 -23.45
CA ALA A 186 -15.53 20.66 -22.13
C ALA A 186 -16.80 21.13 -21.40
N SER A 187 -17.81 21.61 -22.12
CA SER A 187 -19.10 21.98 -21.52
C SER A 187 -19.89 20.75 -21.05
N ILE A 188 -19.85 19.65 -21.80
CA ILE A 188 -20.46 18.36 -21.42
C ILE A 188 -19.76 17.79 -20.17
N LEU A 189 -18.43 17.69 -20.20
CA LEU A 189 -17.61 17.16 -19.12
C LEU A 189 -17.84 17.92 -17.80
N ARG A 190 -17.83 19.25 -17.84
CA ARG A 190 -18.06 20.09 -16.65
C ARG A 190 -19.51 20.09 -16.18
N GLY A 191 -20.46 20.17 -17.11
CA GLY A 191 -21.88 20.37 -16.81
C GLY A 191 -22.60 19.09 -16.43
N LEU A 192 -22.44 18.03 -17.22
CA LEU A 192 -23.15 16.77 -17.03
C LEU A 192 -22.37 15.80 -16.14
N LEU A 193 -21.05 15.69 -16.35
CA LEU A 193 -20.20 14.72 -15.66
C LEU A 193 -19.48 15.32 -14.44
N GLN A 194 -19.65 16.61 -14.18
CA GLN A 194 -19.02 17.34 -13.06
C GLN A 194 -17.49 17.18 -13.03
N VAL A 195 -16.86 17.07 -14.21
CA VAL A 195 -15.42 16.91 -14.38
C VAL A 195 -14.70 18.24 -14.18
N ASP A 196 -13.63 18.22 -13.39
CA ASP A 196 -12.73 19.35 -13.24
C ASP A 196 -11.59 19.28 -14.27
N ILE A 197 -11.49 20.28 -15.15
CA ILE A 197 -10.50 20.30 -16.24
C ILE A 197 -9.37 21.27 -15.89
N TRP A 198 -8.18 20.72 -15.66
CA TRP A 198 -6.93 21.43 -15.43
C TRP A 198 -6.12 21.48 -16.70
N VAL A 199 -5.68 22.67 -17.10
CA VAL A 199 -4.91 22.90 -18.32
C VAL A 199 -3.52 23.40 -17.95
N VAL A 200 -2.50 22.67 -18.37
CA VAL A 200 -1.09 22.97 -18.13
C VAL A 200 -0.45 23.34 -19.46
N LEU A 201 0.04 24.58 -19.54
CA LEU A 201 0.60 25.18 -20.74
C LEU A 201 2.12 25.17 -20.70
N ALA A 202 2.74 24.77 -21.81
CA ALA A 202 4.20 24.80 -21.98
C ALA A 202 4.78 26.21 -22.16
N GLN A 203 3.96 27.25 -22.34
CA GLN A 203 4.42 28.62 -22.59
C GLN A 203 3.38 29.68 -22.23
N ASP A 204 3.85 30.93 -22.12
CA ASP A 204 3.00 32.09 -21.92
C ASP A 204 2.21 32.44 -23.18
N VAL A 205 0.98 31.94 -23.24
CA VAL A 205 0.01 32.29 -24.28
C VAL A 205 -0.92 33.43 -23.87
N THR A 206 -0.68 34.14 -22.75
CA THR A 206 -1.59 35.21 -22.25
C THR A 206 -1.79 36.38 -23.22
N SER A 207 -0.85 36.56 -24.16
CA SER A 207 -0.92 37.56 -25.23
C SER A 207 -1.42 37.01 -26.57
N SER A 208 -1.66 35.69 -26.67
CA SER A 208 -2.20 35.05 -27.87
C SER A 208 -3.73 35.16 -27.92
N PRO A 209 -4.35 35.35 -29.11
CA PRO A 209 -5.79 35.15 -29.32
C PRO A 209 -6.28 33.79 -28.79
N ASP A 210 -5.38 32.81 -28.72
CA ASP A 210 -5.62 31.43 -28.30
C ASP A 210 -5.86 31.27 -26.78
N TYR A 211 -5.56 32.30 -25.98
CA TYR A 211 -5.75 32.25 -24.52
C TYR A 211 -7.23 32.05 -24.13
N PHE A 212 -8.15 32.63 -24.92
CA PHE A 212 -9.56 32.64 -24.60
C PHE A 212 -10.22 31.26 -24.74
N GLY A 213 -9.86 30.48 -25.77
CA GLY A 213 -10.39 29.12 -25.94
C GLY A 213 -9.90 28.16 -24.86
N LEU A 214 -8.64 28.28 -24.40
CA LEU A 214 -8.08 27.45 -23.33
C LEU A 214 -8.67 27.79 -21.95
N GLN A 215 -8.94 29.07 -21.69
CA GLN A 215 -9.68 29.51 -20.51
C GLN A 215 -11.10 28.94 -20.46
N LEU A 216 -11.72 28.75 -21.62
CA LEU A 216 -13.05 28.19 -21.73
C LEU A 216 -13.05 26.65 -21.69
N THR A 217 -11.97 25.99 -22.09
CA THR A 217 -11.77 24.54 -21.96
C THR A 217 -11.48 24.12 -20.51
N GLY A 218 -10.64 24.85 -19.77
CA GLY A 218 -10.45 24.64 -18.33
C GLY A 218 -11.62 25.17 -17.49
N ASN A 219 -11.70 24.83 -16.20
CA ASN A 219 -12.62 25.55 -15.30
C ASN A 219 -12.01 26.93 -14.96
N LYS A 220 -12.85 27.97 -14.74
CA LYS A 220 -12.44 29.38 -14.54
C LYS A 220 -11.21 29.56 -13.64
N THR A 221 -10.45 30.64 -13.88
CA THR A 221 -9.31 31.21 -13.09
C THR A 221 -8.84 30.36 -11.91
N ASN A 222 -7.61 29.83 -12.01
CA ASN A 222 -6.84 28.97 -11.09
C ASN A 222 -6.65 27.51 -11.54
N GLN A 223 -7.10 27.13 -12.74
CA GLN A 223 -6.84 25.81 -13.34
C GLN A 223 -6.10 25.85 -14.67
N LEU A 224 -5.62 27.04 -15.07
CA LEU A 224 -4.77 27.27 -16.23
C LEU A 224 -3.39 27.68 -15.74
N PHE A 225 -2.37 26.88 -16.02
CA PHE A 225 -1.01 27.10 -15.52
C PHE A 225 -0.04 27.31 -16.68
N ASN A 226 0.87 28.26 -16.55
CA ASN A 226 1.88 28.57 -17.54
C ASN A 226 3.26 28.15 -17.00
N SER A 227 3.90 27.16 -17.63
CA SER A 227 5.15 26.56 -17.13
C SER A 227 6.42 27.37 -17.41
N THR A 228 6.36 28.52 -18.12
CA THR A 228 7.56 29.30 -18.49
C THR A 228 7.73 30.63 -17.76
N SER A 229 6.75 31.03 -16.95
CA SER A 229 6.90 32.20 -16.06
C SER A 229 7.16 31.74 -14.64
N ASP A 230 8.12 32.37 -13.94
CA ASP A 230 8.38 32.18 -12.50
C ASP A 230 7.12 32.34 -11.62
N ALA A 231 6.00 32.84 -12.18
CA ALA A 231 4.71 32.97 -11.53
C ALA A 231 3.91 31.65 -11.39
N TYR A 232 4.29 30.54 -12.04
CA TYR A 232 3.69 29.21 -11.80
C TYR A 232 4.71 28.09 -12.04
N SER A 233 5.67 27.95 -11.13
CA SER A 233 6.48 26.73 -11.02
C SER A 233 5.58 25.50 -10.82
N THR A 234 6.09 24.30 -11.11
CA THR A 234 5.40 23.03 -10.82
C THR A 234 4.82 23.00 -9.39
N ASP A 235 5.53 23.59 -8.43
CA ASP A 235 5.07 23.79 -7.05
C ASP A 235 3.78 24.61 -6.94
N GLY A 236 3.60 25.64 -7.77
CA GLY A 236 2.38 26.45 -7.84
C GLY A 236 1.18 25.65 -8.34
N ILE A 237 1.39 24.78 -9.33
CA ILE A 237 0.36 23.87 -9.86
C ILE A 237 -0.06 22.88 -8.76
N PHE A 238 0.92 22.25 -8.10
CA PHE A 238 0.66 21.31 -7.01
C PHE A 238 -0.01 21.97 -5.80
N SER A 239 0.40 23.20 -5.44
CA SER A 239 -0.22 23.95 -4.35
C SER A 239 -1.68 24.30 -4.64
N ALA A 240 -1.99 24.74 -5.87
CA ALA A 240 -3.36 25.02 -6.27
C ALA A 240 -4.22 23.75 -6.30
N PHE A 241 -3.67 22.65 -6.84
CA PHE A 241 -4.32 21.35 -6.86
C PHE A 241 -4.61 20.86 -5.42
N GLY A 242 -3.62 20.92 -4.55
CA GLY A 242 -3.73 20.56 -3.14
C GLY A 242 -4.69 21.42 -2.33
N LYS A 243 -4.82 22.71 -2.63
CA LYS A 243 -5.84 23.57 -2.01
C LYS A 243 -7.27 23.19 -2.42
N LYS A 244 -7.48 22.77 -3.67
CA LYS A 244 -8.81 22.39 -4.16
C LYS A 244 -9.21 20.99 -3.69
N TYR A 245 -8.24 20.08 -3.62
CA TYR A 245 -8.42 18.70 -3.16
C TYR A 245 -7.59 18.47 -1.88
N PRO A 246 -7.93 19.14 -0.77
CA PRO A 246 -7.14 19.13 0.45
C PRO A 246 -7.01 17.72 0.99
N CYS A 247 -5.78 17.36 1.32
CA CYS A 247 -5.56 16.15 2.06
C CYS A 247 -6.04 16.30 3.49
N ALA A 248 -6.79 15.32 4.01
CA ALA A 248 -6.58 14.99 5.43
C ALA A 248 -5.11 14.56 5.50
N THR A 249 -4.25 15.36 6.13
CA THR A 249 -2.92 14.90 6.52
C THR A 249 -3.11 13.49 7.08
N PRO A 250 -2.32 12.50 6.66
CA PRO A 250 -2.21 11.31 7.46
C PRO A 250 -1.49 11.76 8.75
N THR A 251 -2.22 12.39 9.67
CA THR A 251 -2.26 11.78 10.98
C THR A 251 -2.70 10.37 10.65
N SER A 252 -1.73 9.44 10.60
CA SER A 252 -2.08 8.10 10.97
C SER A 252 -2.98 8.30 12.20
N PRO A 253 -4.22 7.79 12.21
CA PRO A 253 -4.77 7.50 13.52
C PRO A 253 -3.62 6.79 14.24
N PRO A 254 -3.27 7.17 15.47
CA PRO A 254 -2.28 6.39 16.22
C PRO A 254 -2.68 4.95 15.96
N VAL A 255 -1.79 4.14 15.40
CA VAL A 255 -2.14 2.77 15.02
C VAL A 255 -2.44 2.09 16.34
N THR A 256 -3.69 2.19 16.79
CA THR A 256 -4.13 1.69 18.08
C THR A 256 -4.16 0.18 18.02
N GLU A 257 -4.17 -0.40 16.81
CA GLU A 257 -4.06 -1.83 16.57
C GLU A 257 -3.28 -2.10 15.27
N VAL A 258 -2.09 -2.70 15.39
CA VAL A 258 -1.22 -3.04 14.26
C VAL A 258 -1.81 -4.18 13.41
N CYS A 259 -2.63 -5.04 14.03
CA CYS A 259 -3.31 -6.18 13.41
C CYS A 259 -4.82 -6.08 13.65
N PRO A 260 -5.55 -5.17 12.98
CA PRO A 260 -6.99 -5.08 13.13
C PRO A 260 -7.69 -6.36 12.65
N CYS A 261 -8.86 -6.64 13.23
CA CYS A 261 -9.65 -7.82 12.90
C CYS A 261 -10.99 -7.45 12.26
N THR A 262 -11.00 -7.50 10.93
CA THR A 262 -12.17 -7.38 10.07
C THR A 262 -12.37 -8.73 9.36
N ILE A 263 -12.94 -9.71 10.07
CA ILE A 263 -12.94 -11.13 9.65
C ILE A 263 -13.54 -11.37 8.25
N ASN A 264 -14.57 -10.59 7.87
CA ASN A 264 -15.18 -10.65 6.53
C ASN A 264 -14.23 -10.25 5.39
N LYS A 265 -13.08 -9.66 5.69
CA LYS A 265 -12.00 -9.35 4.74
C LYS A 265 -10.78 -10.26 4.89
N SER A 266 -10.85 -11.32 5.69
CA SER A 266 -9.76 -12.30 5.75
C SER A 266 -9.59 -13.02 4.42
N TRP A 267 -8.34 -13.24 4.00
CA TRP A 267 -7.99 -13.97 2.79
C TRP A 267 -7.13 -15.21 3.05
N ASN A 268 -7.34 -15.88 4.17
CA ASN A 268 -6.61 -17.11 4.49
C ASN A 268 -7.02 -18.28 3.57
N ASP A 269 -6.10 -19.22 3.33
CA ASP A 269 -6.47 -20.58 2.92
C ASP A 269 -6.48 -21.44 4.17
N VAL A 270 -7.66 -21.94 4.54
CA VAL A 270 -7.90 -22.65 5.80
C VAL A 270 -8.19 -24.12 5.51
N MET A 271 -7.41 -25.02 6.10
CA MET A 271 -7.71 -26.44 6.14
C MET A 271 -8.19 -26.82 7.55
N ILE A 272 -9.42 -27.30 7.66
CA ILE A 272 -9.97 -27.83 8.91
C ILE A 272 -9.63 -29.31 8.99
N LEU A 273 -8.98 -29.73 10.07
CA LEU A 273 -8.62 -31.10 10.39
C LEU A 273 -9.46 -31.51 11.61
N ALA A 274 -10.58 -32.19 11.37
CA ALA A 274 -11.53 -32.56 12.40
C ALA A 274 -11.35 -34.01 12.84
N ASP A 275 -11.16 -34.23 14.15
CA ASP A 275 -11.08 -35.55 14.77
C ASP A 275 -12.43 -36.26 14.76
N GLY A 276 -12.60 -37.22 13.85
CA GLY A 276 -13.76 -38.11 13.76
C GLY A 276 -13.56 -39.46 14.46
N SER A 277 -12.62 -39.56 15.40
CA SER A 277 -12.35 -40.80 16.14
C SER A 277 -13.45 -41.14 17.15
N ASP A 278 -13.50 -42.40 17.56
CA ASP A 278 -14.37 -42.90 18.63
C ASP A 278 -14.19 -42.13 19.96
N ASN A 279 -12.99 -41.62 20.25
CA ASN A 279 -12.71 -40.83 21.45
C ASN A 279 -13.31 -39.42 21.41
N MET A 280 -13.45 -38.81 20.22
CA MET A 280 -14.17 -37.54 20.07
C MET A 280 -15.65 -37.77 20.37
N GLY A 281 -16.24 -38.81 19.79
CA GLY A 281 -17.68 -39.06 19.86
C GLY A 281 -18.49 -38.06 19.02
N ASN A 282 -19.70 -38.46 18.62
CA ASN A 282 -20.50 -37.70 17.65
C ASN A 282 -20.93 -36.31 18.16
N ASP A 283 -21.29 -36.21 19.45
CA ASP A 283 -21.81 -34.96 20.01
C ASP A 283 -20.72 -33.89 20.12
N ARG A 284 -19.51 -34.26 20.59
CA ARG A 284 -18.37 -33.33 20.66
C ARG A 284 -17.85 -32.98 19.27
N PHE A 285 -17.82 -33.94 18.34
CA PHE A 285 -17.50 -33.67 16.94
C PHE A 285 -18.45 -32.59 16.37
N THR A 286 -19.74 -32.72 16.63
CA THR A 286 -20.76 -31.77 16.17
C THR A 286 -20.60 -30.40 16.82
N GLN A 287 -20.28 -30.34 18.11
CA GLN A 287 -20.03 -29.08 18.83
C GLN A 287 -18.75 -28.38 18.33
N MET A 288 -17.66 -29.12 18.16
CA MET A 288 -16.40 -28.62 17.58
C MET A 288 -16.62 -28.08 16.17
N TRP A 289 -17.35 -28.82 15.33
CA TRP A 289 -17.72 -28.35 14.00
C TRP A 289 -18.53 -27.06 14.07
N GLY A 290 -19.56 -27.00 14.92
CA GLY A 290 -20.36 -25.80 15.14
C GLY A 290 -19.52 -24.59 15.57
N PHE A 291 -18.54 -24.79 16.46
CA PHE A 291 -17.60 -23.75 16.90
C PHE A 291 -16.76 -23.20 15.73
N ILE A 292 -16.13 -24.10 14.95
CA ILE A 292 -15.27 -23.71 13.82
C ILE A 292 -16.08 -23.02 12.72
N VAL A 293 -17.25 -23.58 12.37
CA VAL A 293 -18.13 -23.03 11.35
C VAL A 293 -18.70 -21.67 11.77
N SER A 294 -19.04 -21.48 13.05
CA SER A 294 -19.52 -20.18 13.56
C SER A 294 -18.45 -19.09 13.43
N ALA A 295 -17.18 -19.41 13.74
CA ALA A 295 -16.08 -18.47 13.58
C ALA A 295 -15.87 -18.07 12.10
N LEU A 296 -15.87 -19.05 11.19
CA LEU A 296 -15.67 -18.83 9.76
C LEU A 296 -16.91 -18.26 9.05
N GLY A 297 -18.10 -18.37 9.66
CA GLY A 297 -19.36 -17.91 9.09
C GLY A 297 -19.46 -16.40 8.88
N GLU A 298 -18.66 -15.61 9.59
CA GLU A 298 -18.55 -14.16 9.37
C GLU A 298 -17.46 -13.80 8.36
N ALA A 299 -16.60 -14.75 7.96
CA ALA A 299 -15.64 -14.53 6.89
C ALA A 299 -16.34 -14.54 5.53
N THR A 300 -15.84 -13.76 4.56
CA THR A 300 -16.29 -13.90 3.17
C THR A 300 -15.61 -15.13 2.57
N ILE A 301 -16.32 -16.25 2.46
CA ILE A 301 -15.79 -17.46 1.85
C ILE A 301 -16.00 -17.43 0.34
N GLY A 302 -14.95 -17.67 -0.42
CA GLY A 302 -15.00 -17.69 -1.87
C GLY A 302 -13.63 -17.87 -2.51
N GLN A 303 -13.59 -17.78 -3.84
CA GLN A 303 -12.41 -18.13 -4.63
C GLN A 303 -11.58 -16.93 -5.12
N GLN A 304 -11.96 -15.69 -4.80
CA GLN A 304 -11.17 -14.51 -5.18
C GLN A 304 -9.80 -14.48 -4.49
N ILE A 305 -8.88 -13.70 -5.04
CA ILE A 305 -7.48 -13.64 -4.58
C ILE A 305 -7.32 -12.78 -3.32
N ALA A 306 -8.06 -11.66 -3.24
CA ALA A 306 -8.02 -10.73 -2.12
C ALA A 306 -9.32 -10.78 -1.32
N TYR A 307 -9.22 -10.52 -0.01
CA TYR A 307 -10.34 -10.37 0.93
C TYR A 307 -11.39 -11.50 0.93
N GLN A 308 -11.02 -12.71 0.49
CA GLN A 308 -11.86 -13.90 0.57
C GLN A 308 -11.10 -15.09 1.12
N THR A 309 -11.71 -15.79 2.07
CA THR A 309 -11.15 -17.00 2.68
C THR A 309 -11.53 -18.24 1.87
N ARG A 310 -10.58 -19.16 1.68
CA ARG A 310 -10.85 -20.48 1.11
C ARG A 310 -10.84 -21.51 2.22
N VAL A 311 -11.77 -22.45 2.19
CA VAL A 311 -11.88 -23.49 3.23
C VAL A 311 -11.86 -24.86 2.60
N GLY A 312 -11.03 -25.75 3.14
CA GLY A 312 -11.03 -27.18 2.86
C GLY A 312 -11.16 -27.97 4.16
N VAL A 313 -11.58 -29.22 4.05
CA VAL A 313 -11.94 -30.05 5.21
C VAL A 313 -11.39 -31.46 5.06
N VAL A 314 -10.66 -31.88 6.09
CA VAL A 314 -10.19 -33.25 6.31
C VAL A 314 -10.82 -33.76 7.60
N VAL A 315 -11.42 -34.95 7.56
CA VAL A 315 -11.87 -35.66 8.77
C VAL A 315 -10.99 -36.88 8.98
N TYR A 316 -10.45 -37.04 10.18
CA TYR A 316 -9.48 -38.09 10.49
C TYR A 316 -9.90 -38.97 11.67
N GLY A 317 -9.53 -40.25 11.60
CA GLY A 317 -9.64 -41.23 12.68
C GLY A 317 -8.47 -42.19 12.55
N ASN A 318 -8.71 -43.48 12.29
CA ASN A 318 -7.66 -44.39 11.83
C ASN A 318 -7.09 -43.92 10.46
N ASN A 319 -7.99 -43.46 9.59
CA ASN A 319 -7.69 -42.92 8.27
C ASN A 319 -8.07 -41.45 8.18
N ALA A 320 -7.33 -40.67 7.39
CA ALA A 320 -7.68 -39.29 7.04
C ALA A 320 -8.33 -39.24 5.65
N THR A 321 -9.36 -38.41 5.49
CA THR A 321 -10.08 -38.24 4.21
C THR A 321 -10.32 -36.77 3.95
N LEU A 322 -9.94 -36.30 2.76
CA LEU A 322 -10.26 -34.98 2.25
C LEU A 322 -11.72 -34.96 1.76
N PHE A 323 -12.59 -34.32 2.54
CA PHE A 323 -14.02 -34.18 2.23
C PHE A 323 -14.31 -32.94 1.37
N ALA A 324 -13.54 -31.86 1.56
CA ALA A 324 -13.61 -30.67 0.74
C ALA A 324 -12.22 -30.16 0.38
N PRO A 325 -11.86 -30.04 -0.91
CA PRO A 325 -10.68 -29.29 -1.33
C PRO A 325 -10.90 -27.77 -1.11
N LEU A 326 -9.82 -26.98 -1.10
CA LEU A 326 -9.86 -25.53 -0.86
C LEU A 326 -10.71 -24.76 -1.87
N ASN A 327 -10.89 -25.33 -3.07
CA ASN A 327 -11.66 -24.72 -4.16
C ASN A 327 -13.14 -25.16 -4.20
N LYS A 328 -13.63 -25.89 -3.19
CA LYS A 328 -15.01 -26.38 -3.15
C LYS A 328 -16.03 -25.25 -2.99
N TYR A 329 -15.86 -24.42 -1.97
CA TYR A 329 -16.86 -23.44 -1.56
C TYR A 329 -16.75 -22.15 -2.38
N GLN A 330 -17.88 -21.72 -2.94
CA GLN A 330 -17.99 -20.48 -3.71
C GLN A 330 -18.64 -19.34 -2.90
N SER A 331 -19.30 -19.66 -1.80
CA SER A 331 -19.93 -18.69 -0.90
C SER A 331 -19.91 -19.16 0.55
N THR A 332 -20.06 -18.21 1.47
CA THR A 332 -20.25 -18.47 2.91
C THR A 332 -21.47 -19.34 3.19
N ASP A 333 -22.61 -19.07 2.54
CA ASP A 333 -23.84 -19.85 2.72
C ASP A 333 -23.66 -21.33 2.36
N GLN A 334 -22.91 -21.61 1.28
CA GLN A 334 -22.60 -22.98 0.88
C GLN A 334 -21.80 -23.69 1.97
N PHE A 335 -20.80 -23.03 2.54
CA PHE A 335 -20.00 -23.58 3.64
C PHE A 335 -20.85 -23.83 4.89
N LEU A 336 -21.68 -22.86 5.29
CA LEU A 336 -22.55 -22.95 6.48
C LEU A 336 -23.59 -24.08 6.38
N SER A 337 -24.01 -24.43 5.16
CA SER A 337 -25.04 -25.46 4.92
C SER A 337 -24.53 -26.91 5.01
N GLU A 338 -23.22 -27.11 5.15
CA GLU A 338 -22.62 -28.45 5.09
C GLU A 338 -22.19 -28.98 6.46
N MET A 339 -22.48 -30.27 6.69
CA MET A 339 -22.04 -31.05 7.82
C MET A 339 -21.35 -32.32 7.31
N TRP A 340 -20.26 -32.70 7.96
CA TRP A 340 -19.48 -33.87 7.57
C TRP A 340 -19.79 -35.09 8.44
N PRO A 341 -19.69 -36.31 7.89
CA PRO A 341 -19.99 -37.51 8.65
C PRO A 341 -18.95 -37.72 9.76
N PHE A 342 -19.44 -37.95 10.99
CA PHE A 342 -18.63 -38.51 12.07
C PHE A 342 -18.21 -39.94 11.69
N LYS A 343 -16.90 -40.19 11.64
CA LYS A 343 -16.34 -41.46 11.16
C LYS A 343 -16.48 -42.61 12.15
N ASN A 344 -16.47 -42.33 13.45
CA ASN A 344 -16.46 -43.33 14.52
C ASN A 344 -15.36 -44.41 14.32
N GLU A 345 -14.18 -43.98 13.89
CA GLU A 345 -13.04 -44.87 13.67
C GLU A 345 -12.16 -44.96 14.94
N GLN A 346 -11.59 -46.13 15.20
CA GLN A 346 -10.62 -46.29 16.29
C GLN A 346 -9.26 -45.70 15.89
N GLY A 347 -8.76 -44.73 16.67
CA GLY A 347 -7.45 -44.12 16.48
C GLY A 347 -7.48 -42.66 15.99
N THR A 348 -6.33 -41.98 16.05
CA THR A 348 -6.19 -40.53 15.82
C THR A 348 -4.97 -40.23 14.95
N ASN A 349 -5.04 -40.56 13.66
CA ASN A 349 -3.95 -40.42 12.69
C ASN A 349 -3.80 -38.97 12.19
N ILE A 350 -3.38 -38.08 13.10
CA ILE A 350 -3.18 -36.64 12.83
C ILE A 350 -2.13 -36.43 11.73
N LEU A 351 -1.08 -37.26 11.67
CA LEU A 351 -0.06 -37.18 10.63
C LEU A 351 -0.67 -37.31 9.23
N ALA A 352 -1.53 -38.30 9.00
CA ALA A 352 -2.20 -38.45 7.69
C ALA A 352 -3.06 -37.22 7.33
N ALA A 353 -3.71 -36.61 8.33
CA ALA A 353 -4.52 -35.41 8.12
C ALA A 353 -3.65 -34.19 7.75
N VAL A 354 -2.54 -33.98 8.46
CA VAL A 354 -1.57 -32.91 8.18
C VAL A 354 -0.97 -33.08 6.79
N LEU A 355 -0.58 -34.29 6.39
CA LEU A 355 -0.03 -34.54 5.05
C LEU A 355 -1.05 -34.23 3.94
N LEU A 356 -2.32 -34.64 4.10
CA LEU A 356 -3.37 -34.30 3.15
C LEU A 356 -3.60 -32.78 3.04
N ALA A 357 -3.59 -32.07 4.17
CA ALA A 357 -3.74 -30.61 4.18
C ALA A 357 -2.56 -29.91 3.50
N VAL A 358 -1.33 -30.34 3.78
CA VAL A 358 -0.10 -29.83 3.14
C VAL A 358 -0.13 -30.07 1.63
N ASP A 359 -0.55 -31.25 1.19
CA ASP A 359 -0.65 -31.55 -0.24
C ASP A 359 -1.76 -30.75 -0.93
N GLU A 360 -2.89 -30.51 -0.25
CA GLU A 360 -3.93 -29.63 -0.77
C GLU A 360 -3.44 -28.18 -0.89
N PHE A 361 -2.71 -27.65 0.10
CA PHE A 361 -2.10 -26.32 0.01
C PHE A 361 -1.13 -26.20 -1.17
N LYS A 362 -0.32 -27.24 -1.45
CA LYS A 362 0.58 -27.25 -2.62
C LYS A 362 -0.20 -27.27 -3.94
N ARG A 363 -1.33 -27.99 -3.99
CA ARG A 363 -2.11 -28.21 -5.20
C ARG A 363 -2.94 -26.99 -5.59
N THR A 364 -3.60 -26.36 -4.63
CA THR A 364 -4.62 -25.32 -4.89
C THR A 364 -4.46 -24.05 -4.06
N GLY A 365 -3.48 -24.02 -3.14
CA GLY A 365 -3.24 -22.87 -2.29
C GLY A 365 -2.82 -21.64 -3.09
N ARG A 366 -3.34 -20.46 -2.72
CA ARG A 366 -2.97 -19.19 -3.35
C ARG A 366 -1.56 -18.73 -2.93
N PRO A 367 -0.67 -18.31 -3.84
CA PRO A 367 0.69 -17.90 -3.46
C PRO A 367 0.77 -16.77 -2.42
N LYS A 368 -0.22 -15.88 -2.37
CA LYS A 368 -0.24 -14.68 -1.51
C LYS A 368 -1.22 -14.74 -0.33
N SER A 369 -1.75 -15.93 0.00
CA SER A 369 -2.58 -16.14 1.19
C SER A 369 -1.81 -16.89 2.27
N ARG A 370 -2.14 -16.60 3.53
CA ARG A 370 -1.64 -17.40 4.64
C ARG A 370 -2.25 -18.80 4.60
N LYS A 371 -1.44 -19.83 4.82
CA LYS A 371 -1.89 -21.21 4.98
C LYS A 371 -2.19 -21.46 6.44
N VAL A 372 -3.42 -21.84 6.77
CA VAL A 372 -3.86 -22.02 8.14
C VAL A 372 -4.43 -23.43 8.29
N MET A 373 -3.87 -24.23 9.19
CA MET A 373 -4.49 -25.48 9.63
C MET A 373 -5.22 -25.25 10.94
N ILE A 374 -6.50 -25.64 11.02
CA ILE A 374 -7.25 -25.69 12.27
C ILE A 374 -7.39 -27.17 12.65
N ILE A 375 -6.75 -27.59 13.73
CA ILE A 375 -6.81 -28.97 14.24
C ILE A 375 -7.76 -28.99 15.42
N GLY A 376 -8.94 -29.58 15.26
CA GLY A 376 -9.85 -29.88 16.36
C GLY A 376 -9.63 -31.30 16.85
N ALA A 377 -9.10 -31.46 18.06
CA ALA A 377 -8.72 -32.76 18.62
C ALA A 377 -9.30 -32.96 20.03
N SER A 378 -9.73 -34.19 20.34
CA SER A 378 -10.22 -34.57 21.68
C SER A 378 -9.11 -35.07 22.59
N THR A 379 -8.21 -35.89 22.07
CA THR A 379 -7.05 -36.44 22.77
C THR A 379 -6.00 -36.86 21.78
N TYR A 380 -4.75 -36.91 22.22
CA TYR A 380 -3.70 -37.67 21.54
C TYR A 380 -3.29 -38.85 22.42
N ARG A 381 -3.37 -40.07 21.88
CA ARG A 381 -2.84 -41.27 22.55
C ARG A 381 -1.45 -41.56 22.02
N GLU A 382 -0.44 -41.31 22.85
CA GLU A 382 0.94 -41.64 22.52
C GLU A 382 1.08 -43.16 22.31
N GLY A 383 1.69 -43.56 21.18
CA GLY A 383 2.03 -44.96 20.88
C GLY A 383 1.25 -45.63 19.73
N SER A 384 0.14 -45.06 19.23
CA SER A 384 -0.58 -45.63 18.07
C SER A 384 -0.25 -44.95 16.74
N TYR A 385 0.07 -43.66 16.74
CA TYR A 385 0.47 -42.87 15.56
C TYR A 385 1.59 -41.91 15.95
N LYS A 386 2.37 -41.42 14.98
CA LYS A 386 3.40 -40.39 15.25
C LYS A 386 2.77 -39.00 15.17
N LEU A 387 3.15 -38.10 16.06
CA LEU A 387 2.87 -36.67 15.86
C LEU A 387 3.69 -36.16 14.67
N PRO A 388 3.07 -35.35 13.79
CA PRO A 388 3.74 -34.75 12.64
C PRO A 388 4.59 -33.53 13.06
N LEU A 389 5.34 -33.57 14.17
CA LEU A 389 6.05 -32.38 14.67
C LEU A 389 7.05 -31.84 13.63
N ASN A 390 7.80 -32.70 12.95
CA ASN A 390 8.71 -32.27 11.88
C ASN A 390 7.97 -31.65 10.68
N ASP A 391 6.81 -32.21 10.31
CA ASP A 391 6.00 -31.71 9.19
C ASP A 391 5.34 -30.38 9.56
N ILE A 392 4.87 -30.24 10.81
CA ILE A 392 4.32 -29.00 11.36
C ILE A 392 5.41 -27.94 11.45
N GLU A 393 6.59 -28.25 11.97
CA GLU A 393 7.72 -27.33 11.99
C GLU A 393 8.08 -26.87 10.59
N THR A 394 8.11 -27.78 9.62
CA THR A 394 8.38 -27.45 8.21
C THR A 394 7.29 -26.56 7.64
N PHE A 395 6.02 -26.86 7.92
CA PHE A 395 4.88 -26.04 7.51
C PHE A 395 4.97 -24.63 8.11
N GLN A 396 5.28 -24.51 9.41
CA GLN A 396 5.43 -23.23 10.10
C GLN A 396 6.64 -22.43 9.60
N ARG A 397 7.78 -23.07 9.31
CA ARG A 397 8.93 -22.42 8.66
C ARG A 397 8.57 -21.87 7.28
N ASN A 398 7.70 -22.58 6.56
CA ASN A 398 7.10 -22.11 5.30
C ASN A 398 5.89 -21.19 5.53
N GLN A 399 5.84 -20.51 6.67
CA GLN A 399 4.84 -19.51 7.04
C GLN A 399 3.41 -20.00 7.25
N GLY A 400 3.24 -21.30 7.34
CA GLY A 400 1.99 -21.90 7.76
C GLY A 400 1.68 -21.56 9.22
N VAL A 401 0.40 -21.40 9.53
CA VAL A 401 -0.09 -21.20 10.89
C VAL A 401 -0.91 -22.42 11.29
N VAL A 402 -0.63 -22.98 12.46
CA VAL A 402 -1.39 -24.10 13.01
C VAL A 402 -2.14 -23.61 14.24
N ILE A 403 -3.47 -23.65 14.15
CA ILE A 403 -4.38 -23.40 15.25
C ILE A 403 -4.80 -24.76 15.79
N VAL A 404 -4.65 -24.98 17.09
CA VAL A 404 -5.11 -26.22 17.74
C VAL A 404 -6.22 -25.88 18.72
N ILE A 405 -7.34 -26.59 18.59
CA ILE A 405 -8.46 -26.54 19.50
C ILE A 405 -8.49 -27.88 20.23
N ASP A 406 -8.14 -27.83 21.51
CA ASP A 406 -8.08 -29.00 22.38
C ASP A 406 -9.39 -29.10 23.18
N ASP A 407 -10.23 -30.05 22.79
CA ASP A 407 -11.51 -30.35 23.48
C ASP A 407 -11.33 -31.31 24.67
N GLY A 408 -10.13 -31.87 24.82
CA GLY A 408 -9.71 -32.73 25.91
C GLY A 408 -10.53 -34.01 26.17
N ASN A 409 -10.00 -34.76 27.14
CA ASN A 409 -10.77 -35.67 27.99
C ASN A 409 -10.55 -35.27 29.45
N ALA A 410 -11.50 -35.57 30.33
CA ALA A 410 -11.49 -35.26 31.76
C ALA A 410 -10.26 -35.76 32.58
N ASN A 411 -9.25 -36.36 31.94
CA ASN A 411 -8.10 -36.99 32.56
C ASN A 411 -6.74 -36.29 32.26
N GLY A 412 -6.71 -35.17 31.52
CA GLY A 412 -5.58 -34.23 31.50
C GLY A 412 -4.23 -34.69 30.93
N GLN A 413 -4.12 -35.85 30.28
CA GLN A 413 -2.83 -36.41 29.81
C GLN A 413 -2.52 -36.20 28.30
N GLY A 414 -3.19 -35.28 27.61
CA GLY A 414 -3.00 -35.02 26.17
C GLY A 414 -2.63 -33.58 25.77
N SER A 415 -2.63 -32.63 26.71
CA SER A 415 -2.56 -31.19 26.42
C SER A 415 -1.18 -30.74 25.90
N ASP A 416 -0.09 -31.24 26.49
CA ASP A 416 1.26 -30.72 26.22
C ASP A 416 1.76 -31.06 24.81
N LEU A 417 1.31 -32.19 24.27
CA LEU A 417 1.67 -32.65 22.93
C LEU A 417 0.87 -31.94 21.84
N LEU A 418 -0.43 -31.71 22.08
CA LEU A 418 -1.28 -30.93 21.18
C LEU A 418 -0.84 -29.46 21.16
N GLN A 419 -0.45 -28.91 22.31
CA GLN A 419 0.08 -27.55 22.41
C GLN A 419 1.37 -27.35 21.59
N GLN A 420 2.26 -28.35 21.54
CA GLN A 420 3.48 -28.30 20.73
C GLN A 420 3.22 -28.22 19.21
N MET A 421 2.05 -28.66 18.74
CA MET A 421 1.66 -28.54 17.34
C MET A 421 1.19 -27.13 16.98
N ALA A 422 0.61 -26.42 17.95
CA ALA A 422 0.09 -25.09 17.72
C ALA A 422 1.22 -24.11 17.41
N SER A 423 0.97 -23.19 16.49
CA SER A 423 1.82 -22.02 16.36
C SER A 423 1.76 -21.20 17.65
N LYS A 424 2.85 -20.53 17.98
CA LYS A 424 2.97 -19.71 19.19
C LYS A 424 1.83 -18.67 19.28
N GLY A 425 1.00 -18.79 20.31
CA GLY A 425 -0.20 -17.95 20.51
C GLY A 425 -1.48 -18.43 19.80
N PHE A 426 -1.49 -19.63 19.23
CA PHE A 426 -2.62 -20.21 18.46
C PHE A 426 -3.17 -21.52 19.06
N TYR A 427 -3.09 -21.68 20.38
CA TYR A 427 -3.67 -22.82 21.09
C TYR A 427 -4.93 -22.38 21.83
N ILE A 428 -6.04 -23.09 21.65
CA ILE A 428 -7.29 -22.91 22.37
C ILE A 428 -7.50 -24.15 23.25
N ASP A 429 -7.50 -23.94 24.56
CA ASP A 429 -7.85 -24.95 25.56
C ASP A 429 -9.35 -24.86 25.86
N ALA A 430 -10.16 -25.73 25.24
CA ALA A 430 -11.60 -25.79 25.48
C ALA A 430 -11.95 -26.65 26.71
N THR A 431 -10.97 -27.27 27.37
CA THR A 431 -11.18 -28.06 28.59
C THR A 431 -11.50 -27.20 29.81
N GLN A 432 -11.07 -25.94 29.79
CA GLN A 432 -11.26 -24.97 30.87
C GLN A 432 -12.61 -24.23 30.78
N GLY A 433 -13.46 -24.58 29.82
CA GLY A 433 -14.76 -23.98 29.56
C GLY A 433 -14.98 -23.74 28.07
N ALA A 434 -16.25 -23.61 27.66
CA ALA A 434 -16.60 -23.39 26.26
C ALA A 434 -16.10 -22.01 25.78
N PRO A 435 -15.11 -21.94 24.88
CA PRO A 435 -14.63 -20.66 24.37
C PRO A 435 -15.67 -20.03 23.45
N ASP A 436 -15.72 -18.70 23.43
CA ASP A 436 -16.47 -17.95 22.43
C ASP A 436 -15.81 -18.13 21.05
N PHE A 437 -16.59 -18.38 19.99
CA PHE A 437 -16.07 -18.53 18.63
C PHE A 437 -15.32 -17.28 18.14
N VAL A 438 -15.59 -16.12 18.74
CA VAL A 438 -14.85 -14.87 18.54
C VAL A 438 -13.35 -15.03 18.81
N VAL A 439 -12.95 -15.94 19.71
CA VAL A 439 -11.53 -16.25 19.95
C VAL A 439 -10.88 -16.81 18.68
N LEU A 440 -11.53 -17.76 18.00
CA LEU A 440 -11.02 -18.32 16.75
C LEU A 440 -11.01 -17.29 15.62
N GLN A 441 -12.00 -16.38 15.56
CA GLN A 441 -11.99 -15.27 14.61
C GLN A 441 -10.75 -14.37 14.78
N LYS A 442 -10.43 -14.01 16.03
CA LYS A 442 -9.23 -13.22 16.35
C LYS A 442 -7.95 -13.96 15.94
N LEU A 443 -7.86 -15.27 16.19
CA LEU A 443 -6.72 -16.07 15.73
C LEU A 443 -6.63 -16.11 14.19
N LEU A 444 -7.75 -16.23 13.47
CA LEU A 444 -7.75 -16.16 12.00
C LEU A 444 -7.28 -14.79 11.50
N CYS A 445 -7.70 -13.70 12.14
CA CYS A 445 -7.20 -12.35 11.86
C CYS A 445 -5.70 -12.22 12.14
N ASN A 446 -5.22 -12.76 13.27
CA ASN A 446 -3.80 -12.75 13.63
C ASN A 446 -2.97 -13.60 12.66
N ALA A 447 -3.49 -14.72 12.17
CA ALA A 447 -2.84 -15.50 11.11
C ALA A 447 -2.73 -14.70 9.81
N ASN A 448 -3.76 -13.91 9.49
CA ASN A 448 -3.77 -12.97 8.37
C ASN A 448 -2.88 -11.73 8.62
N CYS A 449 -2.34 -11.55 9.84
CA CYS A 449 -1.42 -10.48 10.17
C CYS A 449 0.05 -10.92 10.01
N PHE A 450 0.72 -10.46 8.96
CA PHE A 450 2.10 -10.89 8.66
C PHE A 450 2.90 -9.85 7.89
N CYS A 451 4.23 -9.99 7.86
CA CYS A 451 5.08 -9.04 7.18
C CYS A 451 5.26 -9.35 5.69
N PRO A 452 5.28 -8.34 4.81
CA PRO A 452 5.56 -8.54 3.39
C PRO A 452 6.93 -9.19 3.18
N GLY A 453 7.00 -10.18 2.29
CA GLY A 453 8.24 -10.90 1.99
C GLY A 453 8.83 -11.69 3.16
N GLN A 454 8.11 -11.85 4.29
CA GLN A 454 8.61 -12.60 5.44
C GLN A 454 9.22 -13.94 4.99
N GLY A 455 10.27 -14.43 5.65
CA GLY A 455 10.93 -15.70 5.29
C GLY A 455 11.74 -15.70 3.99
N GLN A 456 11.82 -14.58 3.28
CA GLN A 456 12.78 -14.35 2.19
C GLN A 456 14.02 -13.62 2.74
N ASP A 457 15.17 -13.77 2.08
CA ASP A 457 16.44 -13.17 2.50
C ASP A 457 16.41 -11.63 2.55
N ASP A 458 15.52 -11.01 1.77
CA ASP A 458 15.25 -9.56 1.69
C ASP A 458 13.87 -9.16 2.26
N GLY A 459 13.24 -10.07 3.01
CA GLY A 459 11.92 -9.90 3.59
C GLY A 459 11.85 -8.99 4.82
N TYR A 460 10.71 -8.35 5.04
CA TYR A 460 10.45 -7.69 6.32
C TYR A 460 10.23 -8.74 7.42
N TYR A 461 10.86 -8.56 8.57
CA TYR A 461 10.70 -9.39 9.74
C TYR A 461 9.69 -8.77 10.74
N PRO A 462 8.94 -9.62 11.47
CA PRO A 462 7.97 -9.16 12.46
C PRO A 462 8.63 -8.77 13.78
N VAL A 463 8.15 -7.69 14.39
CA VAL A 463 8.34 -7.44 15.82
C VAL A 463 7.10 -7.98 16.52
N SER A 464 7.28 -9.00 17.36
CA SER A 464 6.20 -9.66 18.09
C SER A 464 6.51 -9.77 19.58
N GLU A 465 5.47 -9.93 20.40
CA GLU A 465 5.64 -10.21 21.83
C GLU A 465 6.15 -11.64 22.07
N ASP A 466 6.67 -11.87 23.28
CA ASP A 466 7.28 -13.14 23.68
C ASP A 466 6.34 -14.35 23.63
N ASN A 467 5.03 -14.19 23.49
CA ASN A 467 4.05 -15.27 23.41
C ASN A 467 3.23 -15.26 22.10
N GLN A 468 3.64 -14.50 21.09
CA GLN A 468 2.89 -14.31 19.84
C GLN A 468 3.79 -14.49 18.60
N ALA A 469 3.19 -14.87 17.48
CA ALA A 469 3.90 -15.03 16.19
C ALA A 469 3.55 -13.95 15.14
N TRP A 470 2.55 -13.10 15.39
CA TRP A 470 2.15 -12.02 14.47
C TRP A 470 2.84 -10.69 14.81
N PRO A 471 3.01 -9.76 13.86
CA PRO A 471 3.81 -8.54 14.01
C PRO A 471 3.08 -7.44 14.80
N SER A 472 2.74 -7.67 16.07
CA SER A 472 2.08 -6.67 16.92
C SER A 472 2.89 -5.38 17.12
N GLY A 473 4.20 -5.44 16.96
CA GLY A 473 5.12 -4.30 16.99
C GLY A 473 5.47 -3.72 15.61
N GLY A 474 4.91 -4.24 14.51
CA GLY A 474 5.17 -3.79 13.14
C GLY A 474 6.20 -4.65 12.38
N CYS A 475 6.46 -4.25 11.13
CA CYS A 475 7.33 -4.97 10.21
C CYS A 475 8.55 -4.12 9.85
N PHE A 476 9.74 -4.67 10.04
CA PHE A 476 11.00 -3.97 9.83
C PHE A 476 11.93 -4.74 8.88
N TRP A 477 12.81 -4.00 8.22
CA TRP A 477 13.83 -4.56 7.34
C TRP A 477 15.10 -3.73 7.49
N ASP A 478 16.25 -4.38 7.59
CA ASP A 478 17.53 -3.69 7.77
C ASP A 478 18.38 -3.76 6.52
N SER A 479 19.03 -2.65 6.21
CA SER A 479 19.98 -2.58 5.12
C SER A 479 21.24 -3.39 5.43
N THR A 480 21.80 -4.03 4.41
CA THR A 480 23.13 -4.67 4.48
C THR A 480 24.28 -3.74 4.06
N LEU A 481 23.96 -2.53 3.60
CA LEU A 481 24.91 -1.52 3.15
C LEU A 481 24.62 -0.16 3.78
N THR A 482 25.67 0.61 4.02
CA THR A 482 25.55 1.97 4.55
C THR A 482 25.08 2.96 3.48
N SER A 483 24.40 4.01 3.92
CA SER A 483 23.91 5.12 3.09
C SER A 483 23.87 6.40 3.92
N ILE A 484 23.61 7.54 3.27
CA ILE A 484 23.23 8.79 3.94
C ILE A 484 21.71 8.81 4.18
N LYS A 485 21.24 9.59 5.15
CA LYS A 485 19.83 9.54 5.59
C LYS A 485 18.83 9.83 4.48
N THR A 486 19.09 10.82 3.62
CA THR A 486 18.15 11.20 2.55
C THR A 486 17.97 10.08 1.52
N VAL A 487 19.05 9.38 1.18
CA VAL A 487 19.01 8.24 0.26
C VAL A 487 18.35 7.04 0.93
N ALA A 488 18.68 6.76 2.20
CA ALA A 488 18.03 5.71 2.98
C ALA A 488 16.50 5.90 3.05
N ASP A 489 16.04 7.13 3.31
CA ASP A 489 14.62 7.49 3.29
C ASP A 489 13.97 7.24 1.92
N THR A 490 14.67 7.60 0.84
CA THR A 490 14.21 7.35 -0.53
C THR A 490 14.10 5.85 -0.82
N ILE A 491 15.07 5.05 -0.38
CA ILE A 491 15.05 3.59 -0.55
C ILE A 491 13.86 3.00 0.21
N CYS A 492 13.69 3.33 1.50
CA CYS A 492 12.60 2.78 2.30
C CYS A 492 11.21 3.08 1.71
N ARG A 493 11.01 4.27 1.12
CA ARG A 493 9.76 4.64 0.44
C ARG A 493 9.51 3.88 -0.86
N ASN A 494 10.58 3.45 -1.54
CA ASN A 494 10.53 2.79 -2.84
C ASN A 494 10.73 1.27 -2.78
N THR A 495 10.84 0.67 -1.60
CA THR A 495 10.96 -0.80 -1.46
C THR A 495 9.67 -1.52 -1.87
N GLN A 496 9.78 -2.85 -2.12
CA GLN A 496 8.68 -3.72 -2.58
C GLN A 496 7.41 -3.65 -1.70
N ALA A 497 7.54 -3.28 -0.42
CA ALA A 497 6.41 -3.03 0.44
C ALA A 497 5.90 -1.57 0.23
N ALA A 498 4.91 -1.40 -0.65
CA ALA A 498 4.31 -0.10 -0.97
C ALA A 498 4.07 0.77 0.28
N ASN A 499 4.54 2.03 0.25
CA ASN A 499 4.45 3.03 1.33
C ASN A 499 5.29 2.74 2.59
N GLY A 500 6.48 2.15 2.43
CA GLY A 500 7.47 2.06 3.50
C GLY A 500 8.04 3.42 3.93
N SER A 501 8.70 3.45 5.09
CA SER A 501 9.41 4.63 5.62
C SER A 501 10.65 4.21 6.39
N LEU A 502 11.54 5.14 6.73
CA LEU A 502 12.58 4.84 7.72
C LEU A 502 11.94 4.35 9.02
N GLY A 503 12.55 3.34 9.62
CA GLY A 503 12.00 2.61 10.76
C GLY A 503 11.74 3.51 11.95
N GLN A 504 10.60 3.32 12.60
CA GLN A 504 10.18 4.10 13.76
C GLN A 504 10.10 3.18 15.01
N PRO A 505 11.24 2.67 15.53
CA PRO A 505 11.24 1.82 16.71
C PRO A 505 11.01 2.67 17.98
N LYS A 506 9.74 2.98 18.25
CA LYS A 506 9.33 3.85 19.36
C LYS A 506 9.47 3.16 20.72
N THR A 507 9.33 1.85 20.78
CA THR A 507 9.41 1.06 22.03
C THR A 507 10.75 0.35 22.16
N GLN A 508 11.15 0.06 23.40
CA GLN A 508 12.34 -0.74 23.69
C GLN A 508 12.31 -2.13 23.02
N LEU A 509 11.12 -2.75 22.90
CA LEU A 509 10.98 -4.01 22.16
C LEU A 509 11.37 -3.84 20.69
N GLN A 510 10.78 -2.85 20.00
CA GLN A 510 11.10 -2.56 18.61
C GLN A 510 12.59 -2.23 18.41
N GLN A 511 13.17 -1.39 19.29
CA GLN A 511 14.58 -1.00 19.19
C GLN A 511 15.52 -2.21 19.31
N ARG A 512 15.23 -3.14 20.23
CA ARG A 512 16.02 -4.37 20.40
C ARG A 512 15.86 -5.31 19.23
N THR A 513 14.64 -5.51 18.73
CA THR A 513 14.40 -6.40 17.59
C THR A 513 15.09 -5.89 16.33
N VAL A 514 15.07 -4.57 16.10
CA VAL A 514 15.79 -3.94 14.97
C VAL A 514 17.30 -4.22 15.01
N ILE A 515 17.90 -4.36 16.18
CA ILE A 515 19.33 -4.67 16.30
C ILE A 515 19.62 -6.17 16.32
N GLN A 516 18.70 -6.99 16.82
CA GLN A 516 18.92 -8.44 17.00
C GLN A 516 19.19 -9.18 15.68
N PHE A 517 18.62 -8.72 14.56
CA PHE A 517 18.92 -9.29 13.24
C PHE A 517 20.33 -8.91 12.73
N ASN A 518 20.97 -7.89 13.33
CA ASN A 518 22.26 -7.35 12.92
C ASN A 518 23.45 -7.83 13.76
N THR A 519 23.21 -8.40 14.96
CA THR A 519 24.29 -8.94 15.82
C THR A 519 24.97 -10.17 15.25
N ASN A 520 24.35 -10.83 14.26
CA ASN A 520 24.95 -11.93 13.50
C ASN A 520 25.89 -11.43 12.39
N VAL A 521 25.88 -10.13 12.08
CA VAL A 521 26.53 -9.56 10.89
C VAL A 521 27.83 -8.81 11.21
N SER A 522 27.99 -8.24 12.42
CA SER A 522 29.24 -7.54 12.76
C SER A 522 29.52 -7.38 14.26
N PRO A 523 30.73 -7.72 14.76
CA PRO A 523 31.15 -7.39 16.12
C PRO A 523 31.29 -5.88 16.37
N ALA A 524 31.26 -5.04 15.31
CA ALA A 524 31.51 -3.60 15.38
C ALA A 524 30.30 -2.76 15.86
N LYS A 525 29.16 -3.37 16.20
CA LYS A 525 27.95 -2.68 16.71
C LYS A 525 27.59 -1.42 15.90
N PRO A 526 27.36 -1.54 14.58
CA PRO A 526 27.20 -0.38 13.72
C PRO A 526 25.90 0.40 14.00
N PRO A 527 25.86 1.72 13.71
CA PRO A 527 24.64 2.52 13.82
C PRO A 527 23.69 2.31 12.64
N PHE A 528 22.38 2.36 12.90
CA PHE A 528 21.30 2.27 11.91
C PHE A 528 20.44 3.53 11.94
N PHE A 529 20.34 4.25 10.83
CA PHE A 529 19.39 5.36 10.67
C PHE A 529 17.97 4.87 10.89
N ILE A 530 17.26 5.67 11.68
CA ILE A 530 15.83 5.52 11.95
C ILE A 530 15.09 6.78 11.52
N GLY A 531 13.77 6.69 11.42
CA GLY A 531 12.89 7.77 10.99
C GLY A 531 12.70 8.85 12.06
N LEU A 532 13.74 9.22 12.80
CA LEU A 532 13.69 10.24 13.84
C LEU A 532 14.66 11.37 13.49
N THR A 533 14.14 12.60 13.46
CA THR A 533 14.90 13.79 13.07
C THR A 533 14.68 14.95 14.02
N ARG A 534 15.69 15.80 14.19
CA ARG A 534 15.59 17.03 14.96
C ARG A 534 15.14 18.16 14.04
N GLN A 535 14.01 18.76 14.34
CA GLN A 535 13.42 19.87 13.59
C GLN A 535 13.11 21.00 14.57
N SER A 536 13.69 22.19 14.35
CA SER A 536 13.55 23.34 15.25
C SER A 536 13.80 23.01 16.73
N GLY A 537 14.81 22.16 16.99
CA GLY A 537 15.18 21.70 18.34
C GLY A 537 14.38 20.52 18.88
N ASN A 538 13.27 20.13 18.24
CA ASN A 538 12.42 19.02 18.69
C ASN A 538 12.68 17.75 17.89
N TRP A 539 12.63 16.59 18.55
CA TRP A 539 12.76 15.30 17.89
C TRP A 539 11.38 14.80 17.41
N ILE A 540 11.26 14.52 16.11
CA ILE A 540 10.01 14.18 15.43
C ILE A 540 10.22 12.93 14.58
N TRP A 541 9.31 11.96 14.74
CA TRP A 541 9.26 10.72 13.97
C TRP A 541 8.78 10.98 12.53
N ALA A 542 9.04 10.03 11.62
CA ALA A 542 8.70 10.14 10.21
C ALA A 542 7.18 10.22 9.97
N ASP A 543 6.37 9.72 10.90
CA ASP A 543 4.92 9.88 10.92
C ASP A 543 4.42 11.21 11.51
N GLY A 544 5.34 12.12 11.87
CA GLY A 544 5.03 13.43 12.44
C GLY A 544 4.81 13.44 13.95
N SER A 545 4.81 12.28 14.63
CA SER A 545 4.66 12.24 16.08
C SER A 545 5.91 12.71 16.82
N TYR A 546 5.72 13.36 17.98
CA TYR A 546 6.82 13.78 18.83
C TYR A 546 7.50 12.60 19.51
N TYR A 547 8.80 12.74 19.75
CA TYR A 547 9.57 11.81 20.55
C TYR A 547 9.14 11.84 22.04
N ASP A 548 8.98 10.67 22.64
CA ASP A 548 8.72 10.51 24.08
C ASP A 548 9.83 9.68 24.72
N ALA A 549 10.64 10.33 25.56
CA ALA A 549 11.76 9.69 26.25
C ALA A 549 11.31 8.63 27.27
N ASN A 550 10.09 8.71 27.79
CA ASN A 550 9.58 7.71 28.74
C ASN A 550 9.29 6.37 28.06
N VAL A 551 9.03 6.40 26.75
CA VAL A 551 8.72 5.20 25.95
C VAL A 551 9.98 4.70 25.24
N SER A 552 10.74 5.62 24.64
CA SER A 552 11.87 5.31 23.77
C SER A 552 13.24 5.31 24.47
N GLY A 553 13.33 5.74 25.73
CA GLY A 553 14.60 5.99 26.43
C GLY A 553 15.15 7.40 26.17
N GLU A 554 16.31 7.74 26.73
CA GLU A 554 16.96 9.03 26.44
C GLU A 554 17.79 8.97 25.14
N ILE A 555 17.85 10.10 24.42
CA ILE A 555 18.72 10.26 23.25
C ILE A 555 20.12 10.67 23.73
N ILE A 556 21.12 9.92 23.29
CA ILE A 556 22.53 10.31 23.46
C ILE A 556 22.88 11.33 22.37
N ASP A 557 22.92 12.61 22.73
CA ASP A 557 23.26 13.69 21.80
C ASP A 557 24.79 13.68 21.53
N LYS A 558 25.17 13.35 20.29
CA LYS A 558 26.53 13.47 19.75
C LYS A 558 26.63 14.56 18.67
N GLY A 559 25.63 15.42 18.56
CA GLY A 559 25.48 16.40 17.48
C GLY A 559 24.80 15.83 16.23
N GLY A 560 24.23 16.74 15.42
CA GLY A 560 23.51 16.42 14.18
C GLY A 560 21.99 16.29 14.36
N ASP A 561 21.28 16.35 13.23
CA ASP A 561 19.82 16.43 13.18
C ASP A 561 19.13 15.11 12.81
N CYS A 562 19.89 14.02 12.70
CA CYS A 562 19.38 12.69 12.43
C CYS A 562 19.67 11.75 13.60
N ALA A 563 18.84 10.74 13.79
CA ALA A 563 19.04 9.75 14.83
C ALA A 563 19.39 8.38 14.25
N VAL A 564 20.22 7.66 14.99
CA VAL A 564 20.57 6.27 14.74
C VAL A 564 20.29 5.43 15.97
N VAL A 565 19.89 4.18 15.76
CA VAL A 565 19.82 3.14 16.79
C VAL A 565 21.13 2.35 16.76
N GLN A 566 21.77 2.19 17.91
CA GLN A 566 23.06 1.50 18.02
C GLN A 566 23.11 0.60 19.26
N GLN A 567 23.68 -0.59 19.10
CA GLN A 567 23.90 -1.53 20.20
C GLN A 567 25.02 -1.02 21.13
N GLN A 568 24.81 -1.11 22.45
CA GLN A 568 25.83 -0.75 23.44
C GLN A 568 26.52 -1.98 24.02
N SER A 569 25.78 -2.83 24.74
CA SER A 569 26.28 -4.03 25.40
C SER A 569 25.16 -5.06 25.55
N GLY A 570 25.44 -6.34 25.29
CA GLY A 570 24.39 -7.37 25.28
C GLY A 570 23.22 -6.95 24.37
N PHE A 571 21.99 -7.03 24.87
CA PHE A 571 20.79 -6.56 24.15
C PHE A 571 20.41 -5.10 24.41
N ASN A 572 21.29 -4.31 25.06
CA ASN A 572 21.02 -2.91 25.34
C ASN A 572 21.29 -2.06 24.10
N VAL A 573 20.34 -1.18 23.80
CA VAL A 573 20.32 -0.34 22.60
C VAL A 573 20.04 1.10 23.02
N ASN A 574 20.68 2.06 22.37
CA ASN A 574 20.42 3.47 22.60
C ASN A 574 20.20 4.20 21.28
N ILE A 575 19.33 5.21 21.32
CA ILE A 575 19.19 6.19 20.25
C ILE A 575 20.27 7.24 20.42
N THR A 576 21.01 7.51 19.36
CA THR A 576 22.11 8.49 19.35
C THR A 576 21.89 9.48 18.21
N SER A 577 22.19 10.76 18.41
CA SER A 577 22.18 11.72 17.30
C SER A 577 23.43 11.60 16.43
N GLN A 578 23.30 11.86 15.15
CA GLN A 578 24.38 11.85 14.17
C GLN A 578 24.08 12.83 13.02
N GLY A 579 25.11 13.28 12.31
CA GLY A 579 24.96 14.05 11.08
C GLY A 579 24.22 13.26 9.99
N CYS A 580 23.24 13.88 9.34
CA CYS A 580 22.41 13.23 8.31
C CYS A 580 23.18 12.77 7.06
N THR A 581 24.37 13.32 6.83
CA THR A 581 25.27 13.00 5.72
C THR A 581 26.36 11.98 6.10
N ALA A 582 26.45 11.59 7.38
CA ALA A 582 27.38 10.55 7.80
C ALA A 582 26.83 9.17 7.37
N GLY A 583 27.69 8.33 6.79
CA GLY A 583 27.29 6.98 6.37
C GLY A 583 26.90 6.13 7.57
N ALA A 584 25.72 5.53 7.52
CA ALA A 584 25.27 4.53 8.48
C ALA A 584 24.39 3.50 7.75
N TYR A 585 24.19 2.34 8.37
CA TYR A 585 23.14 1.43 7.91
C TYR A 585 21.78 2.10 8.17
N TYR A 586 20.69 1.49 7.73
CA TYR A 586 19.36 2.03 7.95
C TYR A 586 18.34 0.91 8.09
N THR A 587 17.28 1.21 8.83
CA THR A 587 16.14 0.33 9.01
C THR A 587 14.96 0.93 8.28
N CYS A 588 14.23 0.13 7.52
CA CYS A 588 12.94 0.47 6.96
C CYS A 588 11.82 -0.16 7.78
N GLN A 589 10.66 0.46 7.77
CA GLN A 589 9.42 -0.05 8.34
C GLN A 589 8.31 0.01 7.31
N THR A 590 7.47 -1.01 7.31
CA THR A 590 6.24 -1.05 6.51
C THR A 590 5.06 -1.55 7.34
N ARG A 591 3.86 -1.35 6.80
CA ARG A 591 2.63 -1.86 7.41
C ARG A 591 2.53 -3.38 7.18
N PRO A 592 2.18 -4.19 8.20
CA PRO A 592 1.89 -5.60 7.97
C PRO A 592 0.70 -5.77 7.04
N CYS A 593 0.68 -6.90 6.34
CA CYS A 593 -0.51 -7.50 5.77
C CYS A 593 -1.53 -7.69 6.90
N THR A 594 -2.78 -7.26 6.72
CA THR A 594 -3.83 -7.38 7.74
C THR A 594 -5.18 -7.52 7.05
N THR A 595 -6.24 -7.94 7.74
CA THR A 595 -7.58 -8.01 7.15
C THR A 595 -8.05 -6.72 6.45
N ASP A 596 -7.54 -5.54 6.87
CA ASP A 596 -7.81 -4.25 6.22
C ASP A 596 -6.73 -3.75 5.26
N PHE A 597 -5.63 -4.50 5.11
CA PHE A 597 -4.52 -4.17 4.23
C PHE A 597 -4.00 -5.42 3.50
N TYR A 598 -4.51 -5.66 2.29
CA TYR A 598 -3.97 -6.67 1.38
C TYR A 598 -2.58 -6.27 0.83
N CYS A 599 -1.55 -7.01 1.19
CA CYS A 599 -0.19 -6.79 0.72
C CYS A 599 0.08 -7.68 -0.51
N VAL A 600 0.58 -7.10 -1.60
CA VAL A 600 0.83 -7.79 -2.89
C VAL A 600 2.16 -7.38 -3.45
#